data_AF-A0A348WNF0-F1
#
_entry.id   AF-A0A348WNF0-F1
#
_cell.length_a   1.000
_cell.length_b   1.000
_cell.length_c   1.000
_cell.angle_alpha   90.00
_cell.angle_beta   90.00
_cell.angle_gamma   90.00
#
_symmetry.space_group_name_H-M   'P 1'
#
loop_
_entity.id
_entity.type
_entity.pdbx_description
1 polymer ?
#
loop_
_entity_poly.entity_id
_entity_poly.type
_entity_poly.pdbx_seq_one_letter_code
_entity_poly.pdbx_strand_id
1 'polypeptide(L)' 'MSYQEFIDIYYGGGAQHLVVLSDTNVRIAIPAGRMVPFVDSTGVSGRFIIQLDNNNKFVSLKRI' A
#
# COMPACT_ATOMS: atom_id res chain seq x y z
N MET A 1 -2.48 11.71 0.14
CA MET A 1 -1.83 11.43 1.44
C MET A 1 -0.38 11.79 1.29
N SER A 2 0.05 12.88 1.92
CA SER A 2 1.44 13.30 1.99
C SER A 2 2.28 12.31 2.83
N TYR A 3 3.60 12.40 2.74
CA TYR A 3 4.52 11.59 3.55
C TYR A 3 4.27 11.75 5.05
N GLN A 4 4.09 12.99 5.52
CA GLN A 4 3.90 13.26 6.94
C GLN A 4 2.61 12.64 7.47
N GLU A 5 1.50 12.77 6.73
CA GLU A 5 0.23 12.12 7.06
C GLU A 5 0.38 10.59 7.13
N PHE A 6 1.15 10.00 6.21
CA PHE A 6 1.40 8.55 6.21
C PHE A 6 2.18 8.13 7.46
N ILE A 7 3.24 8.86 7.84
CA ILE A 7 4.05 8.55 9.03
C ILE A 7 3.22 8.68 10.31
N ASP A 8 2.44 9.74 10.46
CA ASP A 8 1.63 9.96 11.66
C ASP A 8 0.56 8.85 11.82
N ILE A 9 -0.05 8.41 10.73
CA ILE A 9 -1.05 7.32 10.73
C ILE A 9 -0.38 5.96 10.97
N TYR A 10 0.74 5.68 10.30
CA TYR A 10 1.40 4.37 10.33
C TYR A 10 2.19 4.14 11.62
N TYR A 11 3.03 5.11 12.03
CA TYR A 11 3.85 5.00 13.23
C TYR A 11 3.16 5.52 14.50
N GLY A 12 2.28 6.51 14.38
CA GLY A 12 1.58 7.12 15.53
C GLY A 12 0.19 6.54 15.83
N GLY A 13 -0.52 6.03 14.82
CA GLY A 13 -1.93 5.63 14.92
C GLY A 13 -2.23 4.14 14.89
N GLY A 14 -1.24 3.27 14.65
CA GLY A 14 -1.41 1.82 14.64
C GLY A 14 -2.18 1.27 13.43
N ALA A 15 -2.36 2.05 12.36
CA ALA A 15 -3.01 1.59 11.14
C ALA A 15 -2.12 0.56 10.41
N GLN A 16 -2.49 -0.72 10.47
CA GLN A 16 -1.66 -1.80 9.93
C GLN A 16 -1.89 -2.07 8.44
N HIS A 17 -3.00 -1.61 7.87
CA HIS A 17 -3.43 -1.93 6.51
C HIS A 17 -3.96 -0.72 5.75
N LEU A 18 -3.61 -0.63 4.46
CA LEU A 18 -4.21 0.24 3.47
C LEU A 18 -5.22 -0.58 2.66
N VAL A 19 -6.47 -0.11 2.59
CA VAL A 19 -7.51 -0.74 1.77
C VAL A 19 -7.63 0.05 0.47
N VAL A 20 -7.36 -0.62 -0.65
CA VAL A 20 -7.44 -0.03 -2.00
C VAL A 20 -8.48 -0.76 -2.84
N LEU A 21 -9.01 -0.08 -3.84
CA LEU A 21 -9.84 -0.67 -4.90
C LEU A 21 -8.97 -0.77 -6.15
N SER A 22 -8.83 -1.97 -6.71
CA SER A 22 -8.14 -2.17 -7.99
C SER A 22 -8.99 -1.68 -9.16
N ASP A 23 -8.35 -1.44 -10.31
CA ASP A 23 -9.04 -1.13 -11.57
C ASP A 23 -10.01 -2.25 -12.03
N THR A 24 -9.89 -3.45 -11.45
CA THR A 24 -10.75 -4.62 -11.69
C THR A 24 -11.86 -4.78 -10.64
N ASN A 25 -12.15 -3.75 -9.85
CA ASN A 25 -13.14 -3.76 -8.76
C ASN A 25 -12.87 -4.79 -7.64
N VAL A 26 -11.60 -5.10 -7.39
CA VAL A 26 -11.21 -5.95 -6.25
C VAL A 26 -10.73 -5.07 -5.10
N ARG A 27 -11.31 -5.26 -3.91
CA ARG A 27 -10.82 -4.62 -2.69
C ARG A 27 -9.62 -5.40 -2.14
N ILE A 28 -8.50 -4.71 -1.94
CA ILE A 28 -7.24 -5.31 -1.49
C ILE A 28 -6.77 -4.61 -0.23
N ALA A 29 -6.51 -5.39 0.82
CA ALA A 29 -5.85 -4.90 2.03
C ALA A 29 -4.34 -5.17 1.92
N ILE A 30 -3.55 -4.09 1.88
CA ILE A 30 -2.09 -4.15 1.79
C ILE A 30 -1.53 -3.75 3.16
N PRO A 31 -0.64 -4.54 3.78
CA PRO A 31 0.05 -4.10 4.99
C PRO A 31 0.76 -2.76 4.72
N ALA A 32 0.47 -1.74 5.52
CA ALA A 32 0.92 -0.37 5.25
C ALA A 32 2.46 -0.27 5.17
N GLY A 33 3.19 -1.10 5.93
CA GLY A 33 4.65 -1.19 5.86
C GLY A 33 5.21 -1.56 4.48
N ARG A 34 4.43 -2.26 3.64
CA ARG A 34 4.84 -2.59 2.25
C ARG A 34 4.86 -1.36 1.35
N MET A 35 4.13 -0.30 1.70
CA MET A 35 4.05 0.93 0.92
C MET A 35 5.17 1.92 1.27
N VAL A 36 5.82 1.78 2.43
CA VAL A 36 6.90 2.66 2.91
C VAL A 36 7.97 2.94 1.85
N PRO A 37 8.49 1.93 1.10
CA PRO A 37 9.52 2.19 0.09
C PRO A 37 9.05 3.03 -1.11
N PHE A 38 7.74 3.19 -1.28
CA PHE A 38 7.12 3.91 -2.40
C PHE A 38 6.61 5.29 -2.02
N VAL A 39 6.66 5.67 -0.73
CA VAL A 39 6.23 6.99 -0.27
C VAL A 39 7.38 7.98 -0.47
N ASP A 40 7.13 9.03 -1.23
CA ASP A 40 8.06 10.15 -1.44
C ASP A 40 7.51 11.44 -0.80
N SER A 41 8.24 12.56 -0.94
CA SER A 41 7.84 13.86 -0.35
C SER A 41 6.44 14.33 -0.75
N THR A 42 5.90 13.85 -1.87
CA THR A 42 4.55 14.16 -2.36
C THR A 42 3.49 13.15 -1.89
N GLY A 43 3.91 12.07 -1.24
CA GLY A 43 3.06 10.98 -0.80
C GLY A 43 3.28 9.68 -1.58
N VAL A 44 2.21 8.91 -1.77
CA VAL A 44 2.22 7.70 -2.60
C VAL A 44 1.20 7.83 -3.73
N SER A 45 1.67 7.70 -4.97
CA SER A 45 0.83 7.81 -6.17
C SER A 45 1.37 6.99 -7.33
N GLY A 46 0.50 6.57 -8.25
CA GLY A 46 0.86 5.80 -9.44
C GLY A 46 0.16 4.44 -9.51
N ARG A 47 0.61 3.60 -10.44
CA ARG A 47 0.09 2.24 -10.62
C ARG A 47 1.00 1.23 -9.97
N PHE A 48 0.38 0.24 -9.35
CA PHE A 48 1.07 -0.82 -8.65
C PHE A 48 0.58 -2.17 -9.15
N ILE A 49 1.50 -3.11 -9.32
CA ILE A 49 1.20 -4.51 -9.55
C ILE A 49 1.42 -5.24 -8.23
N ILE A 50 0.40 -5.98 -7.80
CA ILE A 50 0.46 -6.88 -6.65
C ILE A 50 0.51 -8.29 -7.19
N GLN A 51 1.50 -9.06 -6.73
CA GLN A 51 1.56 -10.49 -6.99
C GLN A 51 1.14 -11.23 -5.74
N LEU A 52 0.18 -12.15 -5.91
CA LEU A 52 -0.25 -13.09 -4.89
C LEU A 52 0.17 -14.51 -5.29
N ASP A 53 0.32 -15.40 -4.32
CA ASP A 53 0.47 -16.83 -4.58
C ASP A 53 -0.89 -17.51 -4.83
N ASN A 54 -0.87 -18.82 -5.06
CA ASN A 54 -2.07 -19.62 -5.31
C ASN A 54 -3.05 -19.66 -4.10
N ASN A 55 -2.61 -19.24 -2.92
CA ASN A 55 -3.42 -19.14 -1.70
C ASN A 55 -3.80 -17.70 -1.37
N ASN A 56 -3.72 -16.78 -2.34
CA ASN A 56 -3.96 -15.34 -2.17
C ASN A 56 -3.04 -14.65 -1.14
N LYS A 57 -1.91 -15.26 -0.79
CA LYS A 57 -0.92 -14.64 0.09
C LYS A 57 -0.08 -13.65 -0.70
N PHE A 58 0.22 -12.52 -0.09
CA PHE A 58 1.08 -11.49 -0.69
C PHE A 58 2.48 -12.05 -1.01
N VAL A 59 2.92 -11.88 -2.26
CA VAL A 59 4.28 -12.22 -2.74
C VAL A 59 5.10 -10.96 -2.95
N SER A 60 4.64 -10.03 -3.80
CA SER A 60 5.39 -8.83 -4.15
C SER A 60 4.48 -7.64 -4.49
N LEU A 61 5.06 -6.44 -4.40
CA LEU A 61 4.45 -5.18 -4.83
C LEU A 61 5.49 -4.42 -5.66
N LYS A 62 5.10 -3.97 -6.86
CA LYS A 62 5.96 -3.23 -7.78
C LYS A 62 5.23 -1.99 -8.29
N ARG A 63 5.91 -0.84 -8.29
CA ARG A 63 5.46 0.38 -8.99
C ARG A 63 5.80 0.29 -10.48
N ILE A 64 4.86 0.65 -11.35
CA ILE A 64 5.06 0.74 -12.82
C ILE A 64 5.64 2.11 -13.16
#